data_AF-A0A538FEI2-F1
#
_entry.id   AF-A0A538FEI2-F1
#
_cell.length_a   1.000
_cell.length_b   1.000
_cell.length_c   1.000
_cell.angle_alpha   90.00
_cell.angle_beta   90.00
_cell.angle_gamma   90.00
#
_symmetry.space_group_name_H-M   'P 1'
#
loop_
_entity.id
_entity.type
_entity.pdbx_description
1 polymer ?
#
loop_
_entity_poly.entity_id
_entity_poly.type
_entity_poly.pdbx_seq_one_letter_code
_entity_poly.pdbx_strand_id
1 'polypeptide(L)'
;MVRFLNGITGNNLLLYKVILTSIVFALAGVQVFFAARLWDVSSFPPISAASAARVHRVSGRLAVTLGAVVALTCLAGPAGPLSPTRVLLHSIFGTAVFVILTVKFAVLKVLRSGGNALPYIGTALFLGFAGIWATTVADYVTSR
;
A
#
# COMPACT_ATOMS: atom_id res chain seq x y z
N MET A 1 3.45 -10.90 21.44
CA MET A 1 2.79 -10.31 20.26
C MET A 1 2.41 -11.35 19.21
N VAL A 2 3.35 -12.16 18.68
CA VAL A 2 3.05 -13.22 17.69
C VAL A 2 1.93 -14.18 18.11
N ARG A 3 1.96 -14.69 19.36
CA ARG A 3 0.91 -15.58 19.90
C ARG A 3 -0.48 -14.93 19.91
N PHE A 4 -0.54 -13.64 20.22
CA PHE A 4 -1.79 -12.87 20.18
C PHE A 4 -2.31 -12.74 18.75
N LEU A 5 -1.44 -12.35 17.81
CA LEU A 5 -1.79 -12.24 16.39
C LEU A 5 -2.27 -13.58 15.81
N ASN A 6 -1.59 -14.68 16.13
CA ASN A 6 -2.05 -16.02 15.73
C ASN A 6 -3.39 -16.38 16.38
N GLY A 7 -3.62 -16.01 17.65
CA GLY A 7 -4.90 -16.24 18.33
C GLY A 7 -6.08 -15.54 17.64
N ILE A 8 -5.95 -14.24 17.33
CA ILE A 8 -7.02 -13.47 16.67
C ILE A 8 -7.21 -13.83 15.19
N THR A 9 -6.21 -14.47 14.56
CA THR A 9 -6.28 -14.90 13.16
C THR A 9 -6.59 -16.39 13.01
N GLY A 10 -6.87 -17.10 14.10
CA GLY A 10 -7.13 -18.55 14.07
C GLY A 10 -5.97 -19.35 13.47
N ASN A 11 -4.72 -18.99 13.82
CA ASN A 11 -3.48 -19.53 13.27
C ASN A 11 -3.28 -19.33 11.76
N ASN A 12 -4.02 -18.41 11.14
CA ASN A 12 -3.94 -18.08 9.70
C ASN A 12 -3.34 -16.69 9.46
N LEU A 13 -2.32 -16.31 10.24
CA LEU A 13 -1.72 -14.97 10.18
C LEU A 13 -1.20 -14.59 8.79
N LEU A 14 -0.65 -15.56 8.03
CA LEU A 14 -0.16 -15.30 6.67
C LEU A 14 -1.32 -15.00 5.71
N LEU A 15 -2.43 -15.75 5.77
CA LEU A 15 -3.63 -15.47 4.97
C LEU A 15 -4.21 -14.09 5.31
N TYR A 16 -4.28 -13.74 6.60
CA TYR A 16 -4.70 -12.40 7.01
C TYR A 16 -3.86 -11.29 6.38
N LYS A 17 -2.54 -11.48 6.30
CA LYS A 17 -1.64 -10.52 5.63
C LYS A 17 -1.87 -10.48 4.13
N VAL A 18 -2.11 -11.60 3.47
CA VAL A 18 -2.49 -11.65 2.04
C VAL A 18 -3.76 -10.85 1.78
N ILE A 19 -4.80 -11.04 2.60
CA ILE A 19 -6.08 -10.33 2.46
C ILE A 19 -5.86 -8.83 2.62
N LEU A 20 -5.20 -8.41 3.71
CA LEU A 20 -4.97 -6.98 3.96
C LEU A 20 -4.09 -6.32 2.89
N THR A 21 -3.00 -6.97 2.46
CA THR A 21 -2.15 -6.44 1.39
C THR A 21 -2.88 -6.39 0.05
N SER A 22 -3.79 -7.33 -0.23
CA SER A 22 -4.64 -7.29 -1.43
C SER A 22 -5.60 -6.11 -1.42
N ILE A 23 -6.23 -5.83 -0.26
CA ILE A 23 -7.10 -4.66 -0.09
C ILE A 23 -6.29 -3.36 -0.26
N VAL A 24 -5.11 -3.26 0.36
CA VAL A 24 -4.23 -2.09 0.22
C VAL A 24 -3.82 -1.89 -1.24
N PHE A 25 -3.45 -2.97 -1.95
CA PHE A 25 -3.08 -2.90 -3.36
C PHE A 25 -4.26 -2.47 -4.25
N ALA A 26 -5.46 -3.00 -4.01
CA ALA A 26 -6.66 -2.56 -4.71
C ALA A 26 -6.95 -1.06 -4.47
N LEU A 27 -6.84 -0.60 -3.22
CA LEU A 27 -6.99 0.82 -2.88
C LEU A 27 -5.91 1.70 -3.51
N ALA A 28 -4.68 1.18 -3.69
CA ALA A 28 -3.62 1.86 -4.43
C ALA A 28 -3.98 1.98 -5.92
N GLY A 29 -4.57 0.95 -6.52
CA GLY A 29 -5.12 1.00 -7.88
C GLY A 29 -6.21 2.07 -8.01
N VAL A 30 -7.12 2.14 -7.04
CA VAL A 30 -8.13 3.22 -6.94
C VAL A 30 -7.45 4.61 -6.88
N GLN A 31 -6.31 4.75 -6.19
CA GLN A 31 -5.57 6.02 -6.19
C GLN A 31 -5.14 6.44 -7.58
N VAL A 32 -4.48 5.54 -8.33
CA VAL A 32 -3.96 5.82 -9.68
C VAL A 32 -5.12 6.12 -10.62
N PHE A 33 -6.19 5.34 -10.54
CA PHE A 33 -7.38 5.51 -11.36
C PHE A 33 -8.03 6.89 -11.17
N PHE A 34 -8.30 7.31 -9.93
CA PHE A 34 -8.86 8.65 -9.69
C PHE A 34 -7.84 9.77 -9.87
N ALA A 35 -6.53 9.51 -9.72
CA ALA A 35 -5.50 10.48 -10.07
C ALA A 35 -5.49 10.75 -11.58
N ALA A 36 -5.61 9.73 -12.43
CA ALA A 36 -5.72 9.91 -13.87
C ALA A 36 -6.91 10.81 -14.25
N ARG A 37 -8.02 10.71 -13.52
CA ARG A 37 -9.18 11.59 -13.71
C ARG A 37 -8.93 13.04 -13.26
N LEU A 38 -8.15 13.24 -12.20
CA LEU A 38 -7.78 14.57 -11.67
C LEU A 38 -6.72 15.29 -12.50
N TRP A 39 -5.95 14.52 -13.27
CA TRP A 39 -4.91 14.99 -14.18
C TRP A 39 -5.37 15.02 -15.65
N ASP A 40 -6.68 14.89 -15.88
CA ASP A 40 -7.32 14.87 -17.21
C ASP A 40 -6.70 13.86 -18.21
N VAL A 41 -6.07 12.79 -17.70
CA VAL A 41 -5.55 11.67 -18.49
C VAL A 41 -6.68 10.72 -18.92
N SER A 42 -7.78 10.67 -18.14
CA SER A 42 -8.96 9.86 -18.43
C SER A 42 -10.24 10.64 -18.10
N SER A 43 -11.29 10.44 -18.90
CA SER A 43 -12.64 10.97 -18.63
C SER A 43 -13.53 10.00 -17.83
N PHE A 44 -13.11 8.74 -17.68
CA PHE A 44 -13.82 7.73 -16.89
C PHE A 44 -13.24 7.66 -15.46
N PRO A 45 -14.10 7.54 -14.41
CA PRO A 45 -15.55 7.51 -14.47
C PRO A 45 -16.12 8.93 -14.68
N PRO A 46 -17.30 9.09 -15.30
CA PRO A 46 -17.88 10.39 -15.65
C PRO A 46 -18.49 11.08 -14.42
N ILE A 47 -17.64 11.39 -13.45
CA ILE A 47 -17.99 12.11 -12.23
C ILE A 47 -17.27 13.46 -12.19
N SER A 48 -17.74 14.35 -11.32
CA SER A 48 -17.10 15.66 -11.11
C SER A 48 -15.69 15.52 -10.53
N ALA A 49 -14.82 16.48 -10.84
CA ALA A 49 -13.47 16.54 -10.26
C ALA A 49 -13.50 16.60 -8.72
N ALA A 50 -14.50 17.28 -8.14
CA ALA A 50 -14.69 17.33 -6.69
C ALA A 50 -14.98 15.95 -6.09
N SER A 51 -15.84 15.14 -6.75
CA SER A 51 -16.14 13.77 -6.33
C SER A 51 -14.93 12.86 -6.50
N ALA A 52 -14.22 12.92 -7.64
CA ALA A 52 -12.98 12.18 -7.86
C ALA A 52 -11.94 12.50 -6.78
N ALA A 53 -11.76 13.78 -6.44
CA ALA A 53 -10.84 14.21 -5.40
C ALA A 53 -11.26 13.72 -4.01
N ARG A 54 -12.56 13.67 -3.71
CA ARG A 54 -13.07 13.10 -2.46
C ARG A 54 -12.77 11.61 -2.38
N VAL A 55 -13.06 10.84 -3.43
CA VAL A 55 -12.80 9.40 -3.48
C VAL A 55 -11.31 9.12 -3.33
N HIS A 56 -10.45 9.83 -4.08
CA HIS A 56 -8.99 9.73 -3.98
C HIS A 56 -8.51 9.98 -2.53
N ARG A 57 -8.98 11.06 -1.88
CA ARG A 57 -8.57 11.38 -0.50
C ARG A 57 -9.03 10.34 0.52
N VAL A 58 -10.30 9.91 0.45
CA VAL A 58 -10.85 8.95 1.44
C VAL A 58 -10.21 7.58 1.28
N SER A 59 -10.16 7.06 0.06
CA SER A 59 -9.50 5.78 -0.21
C SER A 59 -7.99 5.84 0.11
N GLY A 60 -7.35 6.99 -0.10
CA GLY A 60 -5.93 7.17 0.22
C GLY A 60 -5.66 7.11 1.72
N ARG A 61 -6.55 7.71 2.54
CA ARG A 61 -6.48 7.59 4.00
C ARG A 61 -6.66 6.14 4.44
N LEU A 62 -7.63 5.43 3.87
CA LEU A 62 -7.84 4.01 4.16
C LEU A 62 -6.62 3.17 3.77
N ALA A 63 -6.04 3.39 2.58
CA ALA A 63 -4.85 2.67 2.12
C ALA A 63 -3.66 2.87 3.07
N VAL A 64 -3.41 4.11 3.51
CA VAL A 64 -2.31 4.42 4.45
C VAL A 64 -2.58 3.80 5.83
N THR A 65 -3.80 3.90 6.36
CA THR A 65 -4.16 3.30 7.65
C THR A 65 -4.00 1.78 7.62
N LEU A 66 -4.57 1.11 6.61
CA LEU A 66 -4.45 -0.34 6.48
C LEU A 66 -3.00 -0.77 6.19
N GLY A 67 -2.26 0.00 5.40
CA GLY A 67 -0.83 -0.23 5.17
C GLY A 67 -0.01 -0.14 6.45
N ALA A 68 -0.32 0.82 7.33
CA ALA A 68 0.31 0.93 8.65
C ALA A 68 -0.03 -0.28 9.54
N VAL A 69 -1.28 -0.75 9.54
CA VAL A 69 -1.68 -1.98 10.24
C VAL A 69 -0.90 -3.18 9.71
N VAL A 70 -0.80 -3.35 8.39
CA VAL A 70 0.02 -4.41 7.78
C VAL A 70 1.46 -4.33 8.26
N ALA A 71 2.10 -3.16 8.14
CA ALA A 71 3.49 -2.97 8.56
C ALA A 71 3.71 -3.34 10.04
N LEU A 72 2.82 -2.88 10.93
CA LEU A 72 2.87 -3.23 12.35
C LEU A 72 2.74 -4.73 12.57
N THR A 73 1.82 -5.42 11.88
CA THR A 73 1.68 -6.88 12.00
C THR A 73 2.87 -7.64 11.42
N CYS A 74 3.55 -7.11 10.40
CA CYS A 74 4.76 -7.69 9.85
C CYS A 74 5.95 -7.57 10.80
N LEU A 75 6.10 -6.43 11.49
CA LEU A 75 7.12 -6.22 12.51
C LEU A 75 6.85 -7.05 13.77
N ALA A 76 5.59 -7.08 14.21
CA ALA A 76 5.15 -7.70 15.46
C ALA A 76 5.09 -9.24 15.41
N GLY A 77 4.90 -9.80 14.22
CA GLY A 77 4.81 -11.24 14.02
C GLY A 77 5.11 -11.62 12.59
N PRO A 78 6.39 -11.79 12.23
CA PRO A 78 6.78 -12.31 10.93
C PRO A 78 6.02 -13.61 10.65
N ALA A 79 5.41 -13.68 9.47
CA ALA A 79 4.68 -14.86 8.99
C ALA A 79 5.16 -15.15 7.57
N GLY A 80 5.31 -16.42 7.22
CA GLY A 80 5.95 -16.86 5.98
C GLY A 80 7.43 -17.19 6.14
N PRO A 81 8.10 -17.64 5.06
CA PRO A 81 9.50 -18.06 5.08
C PRO A 81 10.46 -16.95 5.56
N LEU A 82 11.62 -17.33 6.09
CA LEU A 82 12.67 -16.38 6.53
C LEU A 82 13.91 -16.44 5.63
N SER A 83 13.73 -16.77 4.35
CA SER A 83 14.85 -16.80 3.41
C SER A 83 15.47 -15.40 3.24
N PRO A 84 16.80 -15.29 3.07
CA PRO A 84 17.47 -13.99 2.96
C PRO A 84 16.88 -13.09 1.86
N THR A 85 16.58 -13.67 0.69
CA THR A 85 15.99 -12.94 -0.44
C THR A 85 14.64 -12.34 -0.10
N ARG A 86 13.78 -13.09 0.59
CA ARG A 86 12.45 -12.61 0.97
C ARG A 86 12.55 -11.48 1.99
N VAL A 87 13.37 -11.66 3.02
CA VAL A 87 13.61 -10.63 4.04
C VAL A 87 14.13 -9.36 3.38
N LEU A 88 15.11 -9.49 2.48
CA LEU A 88 15.67 -8.37 1.71
C LEU A 88 14.59 -7.63 0.90
N LEU A 89 13.82 -8.34 0.08
CA LEU A 89 12.79 -7.74 -0.76
C LEU A 89 11.70 -7.07 0.08
N HIS A 90 11.23 -7.73 1.14
CA HIS A 90 10.20 -7.18 2.02
C HIS A 90 10.70 -5.92 2.74
N SER A 91 11.95 -5.92 3.22
CA SER A 91 12.57 -4.75 3.84
C SER A 91 12.75 -3.59 2.86
N ILE A 92 13.19 -3.86 1.62
CA ILE A 92 13.36 -2.82 0.60
C ILE A 92 12.01 -2.18 0.25
N PHE A 93 11.00 -3.00 -0.09
CA PHE A 93 9.69 -2.47 -0.48
C PHE A 93 8.98 -1.78 0.69
N GLY A 94 9.06 -2.36 1.89
CA GLY A 94 8.50 -1.76 3.12
C GLY A 94 9.10 -0.38 3.38
N THR A 95 10.44 -0.28 3.41
CA THR A 95 11.14 1.00 3.60
C THR A 95 10.84 1.99 2.49
N ALA A 96 10.86 1.56 1.23
CA ALA A 96 10.57 2.43 0.09
C ALA A 96 9.18 3.07 0.19
N VAL A 97 8.14 2.30 0.56
CA VAL A 97 6.78 2.84 0.74
C VAL A 97 6.74 3.94 1.79
N PHE A 98 7.39 3.75 2.95
CA PHE A 98 7.41 4.78 4.00
C PHE A 98 8.20 6.03 3.59
N VAL A 99 9.33 5.86 2.91
CA VAL A 99 10.12 6.98 2.37
C VAL A 99 9.29 7.77 1.35
N ILE A 100 8.67 7.09 0.39
CA ILE A 100 7.88 7.76 -0.65
C ILE A 100 6.62 8.43 -0.04
N LEU A 101 5.97 7.82 0.95
CA LEU A 101 4.87 8.47 1.68
C LEU A 101 5.35 9.73 2.40
N THR A 102 6.53 9.68 3.03
CA THR A 102 7.13 10.84 3.70
C THR A 102 7.40 11.96 2.70
N VAL A 103 8.02 11.64 1.55
CA VAL A 103 8.23 12.59 0.45
C VAL A 103 6.90 13.17 -0.03
N LYS A 104 5.89 12.34 -0.26
CA LYS A 104 4.55 12.79 -0.68
C LYS A 104 3.96 13.79 0.31
N PHE A 105 4.01 13.49 1.60
CA PHE A 105 3.48 14.39 2.62
C PHE A 105 4.31 15.67 2.76
N ALA A 106 5.64 15.59 2.66
CA ALA A 106 6.49 16.78 2.64
C ALA A 106 6.14 17.70 1.45
N VAL A 107 5.99 17.14 0.25
CA VAL A 107 5.57 17.88 -0.94
C VAL A 107 4.20 18.54 -0.77
N LEU A 108 3.22 17.81 -0.22
CA LEU A 108 1.85 18.30 -0.11
C LEU A 108 1.61 19.25 1.07
N LYS A 109 2.29 19.04 2.21
CA LYS A 109 2.02 19.73 3.48
C LYS A 109 3.06 20.77 3.85
N VAL A 110 4.32 20.54 3.48
CA VAL A 110 5.44 21.42 3.84
C VAL A 110 5.76 22.33 2.66
N LEU A 111 6.14 21.77 1.52
CA LEU A 111 6.54 22.55 0.33
C LEU A 111 5.35 23.19 -0.38
N ARG A 112 4.19 22.52 -0.34
CA ARG A 112 2.94 22.94 -1.01
C ARG A 112 3.12 23.19 -2.52
N SER A 113 4.08 22.49 -3.15
CA SER A 113 4.55 22.76 -4.53
C SER A 113 4.77 21.49 -5.35
N GLY A 114 3.75 20.62 -5.45
CA GLY A 114 3.90 19.28 -6.01
C GLY A 114 3.90 19.17 -7.54
N GLY A 115 3.22 20.08 -8.24
CA GLY A 115 3.15 20.13 -9.70
C GLY A 115 3.11 18.75 -10.37
N ASN A 116 3.85 18.61 -11.47
CA ASN A 116 3.94 17.39 -12.28
C ASN A 116 4.68 16.23 -11.58
N ALA A 117 5.29 16.43 -10.41
CA ALA A 117 5.96 15.35 -9.68
C ALA A 117 4.96 14.41 -8.97
N LEU A 118 3.77 14.89 -8.63
CA LEU A 118 2.79 14.13 -7.84
C LEU A 118 2.32 12.81 -8.50
N PRO A 119 2.06 12.75 -9.83
CA PRO A 119 1.74 11.50 -10.50
C PRO A 119 2.86 10.46 -10.36
N TYR A 120 4.12 10.85 -10.55
CA TYR A 120 5.26 9.93 -10.43
C TYR A 120 5.41 9.39 -9.01
N ILE A 121 5.27 10.24 -7.99
CA ILE A 121 5.25 9.82 -6.58
C ILE A 121 4.09 8.84 -6.32
N GLY A 122 2.91 9.11 -6.87
CA GLY A 122 1.74 8.23 -6.78
C GLY A 122 1.97 6.87 -7.42
N THR A 123 2.54 6.83 -8.63
CA THR A 123 2.88 5.60 -9.34
C THR A 123 3.95 4.80 -8.60
N ALA A 124 4.98 5.47 -8.05
CA ALA A 124 6.01 4.80 -7.26
C ALA A 124 5.41 4.14 -6.00
N LEU A 125 4.45 4.79 -5.33
CA LEU A 125 3.70 4.16 -4.22
C LEU A 125 2.90 2.94 -4.67
N PHE A 126 2.20 3.04 -5.81
CA PHE A 126 1.43 1.93 -6.35
C PHE A 126 2.34 0.71 -6.61
N LEU A 127 3.50 0.92 -7.25
CA LEU A 127 4.47 -0.14 -7.51
C LEU A 127 5.08 -0.70 -6.21
N GLY A 128 5.34 0.15 -5.21
CA GLY A 128 5.78 -0.28 -3.89
C GLY A 128 4.77 -1.20 -3.21
N PHE A 129 3.49 -0.81 -3.20
CA PHE A 129 2.40 -1.66 -2.68
C PHE A 129 2.23 -2.94 -3.49
N ALA A 130 2.40 -2.89 -4.83
CA ALA A 130 2.38 -4.07 -5.69
C ALA A 130 3.49 -5.07 -5.30
N GLY A 131 4.71 -4.58 -5.04
CA GLY A 131 5.83 -5.43 -4.60
C GLY A 131 5.57 -6.09 -3.24
N ILE A 132 5.03 -5.34 -2.27
CA ILE A 132 4.64 -5.90 -0.95
C ILE A 132 3.54 -6.96 -1.12
N TRP A 133 2.52 -6.68 -1.93
CA TRP A 133 1.44 -7.62 -2.21
C TRP A 133 1.98 -8.89 -2.89
N ALA A 134 2.75 -8.73 -3.96
CA ALA A 134 3.29 -9.86 -4.73
C ALA A 134 4.17 -10.77 -3.87
N THR A 135 5.06 -10.20 -3.06
CA THR A 135 5.90 -10.98 -2.13
C THR A 135 5.06 -11.70 -1.08
N THR A 136 4.02 -11.05 -0.53
CA THR A 136 3.12 -11.66 0.46
C THR A 136 2.29 -12.80 -0.14
N VAL A 137 1.78 -12.65 -1.37
CA VAL A 137 1.05 -13.71 -2.07
C VAL A 137 1.99 -14.88 -2.41
N ALA A 138 3.18 -14.59 -2.92
CA ALA A 138 4.17 -15.62 -3.23
C ALA A 138 4.54 -16.45 -1.97
N ASP A 139 4.72 -15.80 -0.82
CA ASP A 139 4.95 -16.51 0.45
C ASP A 139 3.82 -17.47 0.78
N TYR A 140 2.58 -17.03 0.62
CA TYR A 140 1.42 -17.84 0.96
C TYR A 140 1.23 -19.04 0.03
N VAL A 141 1.48 -18.85 -1.26
CA VAL A 141 1.38 -19.94 -2.25
C VAL A 141 2.51 -20.97 -2.04
N THR A 142 3.70 -20.54 -1.65
CA THR A 142 4.88 -21.42 -1.50
C THR A 142 5.02 -22.07 -0.12
N SER A 143 4.27 -21.61 0.88
CA SER A 143 4.27 -22.17 2.24
C SER A 143 3.08 -23.09 2.55
N ARG A 144 2.21 -23.30 1.57
CA ARG A 144 1.18 -24.35 1.57
C ARG A 144 1.71 -25.60 0.91
#